data_AF-A0A969GKB6-F1
#
_entry.id   AF-A0A969GKB6-F1
#
_cell.length_a   1.000
_cell.length_b   1.000
_cell.length_c   1.000
_cell.angle_alpha   90.00
_cell.angle_beta   90.00
_cell.angle_gamma   90.00
#
_symmetry.space_group_name_H-M   'P 1'
#
loop_
_entity.id
_entity.type
_entity.pdbx_description
1 polymer ?
#
loop_
_entity_poly.entity_id
_entity_poly.type
_entity_poly.pdbx_seq_one_letter_code
_entity_poly.pdbx_strand_id
1 'polypeptide(L)' 'MTGLGLLVAVSAALIGIVQGGFFKGVWWEIGVGEVALDFGTPVLFDLGVFMVVVSVVTSFLLGLSTLDEEDSA' A
#
# COMPACT_ATOMS: atom_id res chain seq x y z
N MET A 1 10.58 -2.57 1.30
CA MET A 1 9.13 -2.86 1.45
C MET A 1 8.37 -2.85 0.13
N THR A 2 8.97 -2.38 -0.98
CA THR A 2 8.37 -2.29 -2.31
C THR A 2 7.65 -3.57 -2.78
N GLY A 3 8.34 -4.74 -2.78
CA GLY A 3 7.74 -5.98 -3.29
C GLY A 3 6.51 -6.44 -2.48
N LEU A 4 6.54 -6.27 -1.16
CA LEU A 4 5.40 -6.60 -0.29
C LEU A 4 4.24 -5.63 -0.51
N GLY A 5 4.51 -4.33 -0.64
CA GLY A 5 3.48 -3.33 -0.93
C GLY A 5 2.78 -3.59 -2.28
N LEU A 6 3.55 -3.97 -3.31
CA LEU A 6 3.01 -4.41 -4.60
C LEU A 6 2.14 -5.67 -4.47
N LEU A 7 2.60 -6.67 -3.71
CA LEU A 7 1.82 -7.88 -3.48
C LEU A 7 0.48 -7.56 -2.81
N VAL A 8 0.48 -6.72 -1.77
CA VAL A 8 -0.74 -6.28 -1.07
C VAL A 8 -1.69 -5.53 -2.01
N ALA A 9 -1.18 -4.58 -2.79
CA ALA A 9 -1.97 -3.80 -3.74
C ALA A 9 -2.61 -4.70 -4.82
N VAL A 10 -1.86 -5.62 -5.40
CA VAL A 10 -2.37 -6.55 -6.41
C VAL A 10 -3.39 -7.52 -5.80
N SER A 11 -3.12 -8.06 -4.61
CA SER A 11 -4.09 -8.91 -3.90
C SER A 11 -5.40 -8.17 -3.63
N ALA A 12 -5.36 -6.89 -3.23
CA ALA A 12 -6.55 -6.07 -3.04
C ALA A 12 -7.36 -5.92 -4.34
N ALA A 13 -6.69 -5.69 -5.47
CA ALA A 13 -7.33 -5.57 -6.78
C ALA A 13 -7.92 -6.91 -7.28
N LEU A 14 -7.25 -8.03 -7.00
CA LEU A 14 -7.72 -9.39 -7.35
C LEU A 14 -8.98 -9.79 -6.56
N ILE A 15 -9.13 -9.34 -5.31
CA ILE A 15 -10.36 -9.60 -4.53
C ILE A 15 -11.59 -9.01 -5.22
N GLY A 16 -11.45 -7.87 -5.92
CA GLY A 16 -12.54 -7.28 -6.71
C GLY A 16 -13.10 -8.22 -7.78
N ILE A 17 -12.27 -9.11 -8.35
CA ILE A 17 -12.69 -10.06 -9.40
C ILE A 17 -13.79 -10.98 -8.87
N VAL A 18 -13.75 -11.36 -7.59
CA VAL A 18 -14.78 -12.19 -6.94
C VAL A 18 -16.16 -11.52 -6.97
N GLN A 19 -16.22 -10.18 -6.99
CA GLN A 19 -17.46 -9.42 -7.11
C GLN A 19 -17.76 -8.92 -8.54
N GLY A 20 -17.06 -9.44 -9.56
CA GLY A 20 -17.39 -9.20 -10.97
C GLY A 20 -16.61 -8.07 -11.64
N GLY A 21 -15.47 -7.63 -11.08
CA GLY A 21 -14.58 -6.70 -11.79
C GLY A 21 -13.20 -6.52 -11.14
N PHE A 22 -12.14 -6.48 -11.94
CA PHE A 22 -10.82 -6.08 -11.45
C PHE A 22 -10.87 -4.65 -10.89
N PHE A 23 -10.21 -4.39 -9.74
CA PHE A 23 -10.29 -3.12 -9.02
C PHE A 23 -11.68 -2.71 -8.52
N LYS A 24 -12.65 -3.63 -8.48
CA LYS A 24 -13.94 -3.34 -7.85
C LYS A 24 -13.77 -3.15 -6.35
N GLY A 25 -14.25 -2.02 -5.84
CA GLY A 25 -14.31 -1.74 -4.41
C GLY A 25 -15.30 -2.69 -3.72
N VAL A 26 -14.76 -3.58 -2.90
CA VAL A 26 -15.56 -4.46 -2.05
C VAL A 26 -15.57 -3.86 -0.65
N TRP A 27 -16.75 -3.69 -0.09
CA TRP A 27 -16.96 -3.10 1.23
C TRP A 27 -17.54 -4.14 2.19
N TRP A 28 -17.00 -4.18 3.39
CA TRP A 28 -17.46 -4.99 4.51
C TRP A 28 -17.69 -4.09 5.70
N GLU A 29 -18.86 -4.22 6.32
CA GLU A 29 -19.13 -3.61 7.62
C GLU A 29 -18.56 -4.51 8.71
N ILE A 30 -17.53 -4.02 9.41
CA ILE A 30 -16.94 -4.70 10.56
C ILE A 30 -17.43 -3.98 11.81
N GLY A 31 -18.27 -4.64 12.60
CA GLY A 31 -18.68 -4.15 13.91
C GLY A 31 -17.53 -4.26 14.92
N VAL A 32 -17.08 -3.13 15.46
CA VAL A 32 -16.09 -3.06 16.54
C VAL A 32 -16.74 -2.39 17.75
N GLY A 33 -17.27 -3.20 18.67
CA GLY A 33 -18.04 -2.70 19.80
C GLY A 33 -19.37 -2.08 19.36
N GLU A 34 -19.59 -0.82 19.71
CA GLU A 34 -20.78 -0.05 19.29
C GLU A 34 -20.62 0.67 17.93
N VAL A 35 -19.43 0.60 17.32
CA VAL A 35 -19.11 1.31 16.08
C VAL A 35 -19.08 0.33 14.90
N ALA A 36 -19.82 0.63 13.84
CA ALA A 36 -19.68 -0.04 12.54
C ALA A 36 -18.59 0.68 11.72
N LEU A 37 -17.55 -0.05 11.33
CA LEU A 37 -16.49 0.44 10.46
C LEU A 37 -16.64 -0.14 9.06
N ASP A 38 -16.73 0.75 8.06
CA ASP A 38 -16.68 0.37 6.66
C ASP A 38 -15.22 0.10 6.27
N PHE A 39 -14.88 -1.18 6.16
CA PHE A 39 -13.58 -1.61 5.67
C PHE A 39 -13.72 -2.09 4.23
N GLY A 40 -12.87 -1.59 3.33
CA GLY A 40 -12.95 -1.98 1.93
C GLY A 40 -11.61 -2.33 1.29
N THR A 41 -11.66 -3.08 0.19
CA THR A 41 -10.47 -3.33 -0.65
C THR A 41 -9.78 -2.06 -1.15
N PRO A 42 -10.44 -0.88 -1.35
CA PRO A 42 -9.74 0.35 -1.68
C PRO A 42 -8.74 0.77 -0.59
N VAL A 43 -9.12 0.64 0.69
CA VAL A 43 -8.24 0.96 1.82
C VAL A 43 -7.02 0.03 1.85
N LEU A 44 -7.23 -1.26 1.58
CA LEU A 44 -6.13 -2.24 1.50
C LEU A 44 -5.20 -1.94 0.31
N PHE A 45 -5.75 -1.50 -0.82
CA PHE A 45 -4.96 -1.07 -1.98
C PHE A 45 -4.09 0.14 -1.65
N ASP A 46 -4.67 1.17 -1.03
CA ASP A 46 -3.96 2.38 -0.62
C ASP A 46 -2.83 2.07 0.37
N LEU A 47 -3.04 1.12 1.29
CA LEU A 47 -1.99 0.65 2.20
C LEU A 47 -0.82 0.02 1.45
N GLY A 48 -1.09 -0.80 0.43
CA GLY A 48 -0.06 -1.38 -0.43
C GLY A 48 0.75 -0.32 -1.18
N VAL A 49 0.06 0.67 -1.76
CA VAL A 49 0.70 1.80 -2.45
C VAL A 49 1.52 2.65 -1.48
N PHE A 50 1.00 2.93 -0.28
CA PHE A 50 1.72 3.67 0.76
C PHE A 50 3.05 2.99 1.12
N MET A 51 3.05 1.67 1.30
CA MET A 51 4.27 0.91 1.57
C MET A 51 5.30 1.01 0.43
N VAL A 52 4.85 1.01 -0.82
CA VAL A 52 5.72 1.21 -1.99
C VAL A 52 6.33 2.60 -1.97
N VAL A 53 5.51 3.64 -1.79
CA VAL A 53 5.94 5.04 -1.79
C VAL A 53 6.97 5.28 -0.68
N VAL A 54 6.69 4.88 0.56
CA VAL A 54 7.63 5.03 1.68
C VAL A 54 8.95 4.32 1.40
N SER A 55 8.90 3.12 0.83
CA SER A 55 10.11 2.36 0.49
C SER A 55 10.95 3.08 -0.55
N VAL A 56 10.33 3.58 -1.64
CA VAL A 56 11.04 4.26 -2.72
C VAL A 56 11.61 5.60 -2.27
N VAL A 57 10.82 6.40 -1.55
CA VAL A 57 11.27 7.70 -1.02
C VAL A 57 12.44 7.52 -0.07
N THR A 58 12.36 6.57 0.85
CA THR A 58 13.46 6.30 1.79
C THR A 58 14.72 5.85 1.06
N SER A 59 14.61 4.93 0.10
CA SER A 59 15.75 4.49 -0.72
C SER A 59 16.37 5.62 -1.52
N PHE A 60 15.55 6.54 -2.04
CA PHE A 60 16.03 7.70 -2.78
C PHE A 60 16.78 8.69 -1.87
N LEU A 61 16.22 9.00 -0.69
CA LEU A 61 16.86 9.88 0.28
C LEU A 61 18.18 9.31 0.79
N LEU A 62 18.24 8.02 1.08
CA LEU A 62 19.48 7.32 1.46
C LEU A 62 20.51 7.34 0.32
N GLY A 63 20.07 7.12 -0.91
CA GLY A 63 20.95 7.20 -2.07
C GLY A 63 21.56 8.59 -2.23
N LEU A 64 20.77 9.64 -2.02
CA LEU A 64 21.26 11.02 -2.07
C LEU A 64 22.21 11.35 -0.91
N SER A 65 21.93 10.88 0.32
CA SER A 65 22.81 11.15 1.46
C SER A 65 24.18 10.48 1.32
N THR A 66 24.22 9.25 0.80
CA THR A 66 25.48 8.54 0.57
C THR A 66 26.35 9.24 -0.48
N LEU A 67 25.75 9.78 -1.55
CA LEU A 67 26.48 10.53 -2.57
C LEU A 67 27.11 11.83 -2.00
N ASP A 68 26.37 12.54 -1.15
CA ASP A 68 26.87 13.77 -0.50
C ASP A 68 28.05 13.49 0.45
N GLU A 69 28.03 12.35 1.15
CA GLU A 69 29.11 11.90 2.02
C GLU A 69 30.37 11.49 1.23
N GLU A 70 30.23 10.88 0.06
CA GLU A 70 31.35 10.51 -0.81
C GLU A 70 32.04 11.73 -1.46
N ASP A 71 31.28 12.76 -1.86
CA ASP A 71 31.83 14.00 -2.43
C ASP A 71 32.55 14.88 -1.38
N SER A 72 32.27 14.66 -0.09
CA SER A 72 32.82 15.45 1.03
C SER A 72 34.10 14.86 1.66
N ALA A 73 34.54 13.67 1.23
CA ALA A 73 35.68 12.92 1.79
C ALA A 73 36.94 13.01 0.91
#